data_AF-A0AAV0HW33-F1
#
_entry.id   AF-A0AAV0HW33-F1
#
_cell.length_a   1.000
_cell.length_b   1.000
_cell.length_c   1.000
_cell.angle_alpha   90.00
_cell.angle_beta   90.00
_cell.angle_gamma   90.00
#
_symmetry.space_group_name_H-M   'P 1'
#
loop_
_entity.id
_entity.type
_entity.pdbx_description
1 polymer ?
#
loop_
_entity_poly.entity_id
_entity_poly.type
_entity_poly.pdbx_seq_one_letter_code
_entity_poly.pdbx_strand_id
1 'polypeptide(L)' 'MLGMWLQEFDKVYGPAWHCIVGSSFGSFVTHSTSCFLYFSMEKLYILVFKTKVQIQKAAD' A
#
# COMPACT_ATOMS: atom_id res chain seq x y z
N MET A 1 6.64 9.50 9.93
CA MET A 1 6.06 8.50 10.83
C MET A 1 5.43 7.32 10.06
N LEU A 2 4.54 7.56 9.08
CA LEU A 2 3.99 6.50 8.21
C LEU A 2 5.04 5.65 7.47
N GLY A 3 6.15 6.25 7.03
CA GLY A 3 7.23 5.54 6.33
C GLY A 3 7.88 4.42 7.16
N MET A 4 7.95 4.55 8.49
CA MET A 4 8.50 3.50 9.35
C MET A 4 7.56 2.29 9.47
N TRP A 5 6.24 2.54 9.51
CA TRP A 5 5.24 1.48 9.57
C TRP A 5 5.18 0.66 8.28
N LEU A 6 5.30 1.32 7.12
CA LEU A 6 5.39 0.63 5.83
C LEU A 6 6.61 -0.29 5.75
N GLN A 7 7.77 0.15 6.25
CA GLN A 7 8.98 -0.67 6.29
C GLN A 7 8.80 -1.92 7.17
N GLU A 8 8.16 -1.78 8.33
CA GLU A 8 7.89 -2.94 9.19
C GLU A 8 6.86 -3.90 8.55
N PHE A 9 5.85 -3.36 7.85
CA PHE A 9 4.90 -4.16 7.06
C PHE A 9 5.59 -4.91 5.92
N ASP A 10 6.48 -4.24 5.19
CA ASP A 10 7.29 -4.86 4.14
C ASP A 10 8.18 -5.98 4.70
N LYS A 11 8.71 -5.80 5.92
CA LYS A 11 9.54 -6.80 6.59
C LYS A 11 8.75 -8.02 7.07
N VAL A 12 7.55 -7.82 7.61
CA VAL A 12 6.72 -8.89 8.20
C VAL A 12 5.88 -9.60 7.14
N TYR A 13 5.28 -8.87 6.20
CA TYR A 13 4.33 -9.39 5.20
C TYR A 13 4.87 -9.38 3.76
N GLY A 14 6.14 -8.98 3.60
CA GLY A 14 6.82 -8.91 2.32
C GLY A 14 6.46 -7.64 1.51
N PRO A 15 7.42 -7.05 0.78
CA PRO A 15 7.19 -5.87 -0.05
C PRO A 15 6.26 -6.15 -1.24
N ALA A 16 5.64 -5.14 -1.87
CA ALA A 16 5.71 -3.70 -1.58
C ALA A 16 4.34 -3.15 -1.13
N TRP A 17 4.26 -2.71 0.12
CA TRP A 17 3.08 -2.08 0.69
C TRP A 17 3.05 -0.58 0.46
N HIS A 18 1.85 -0.06 0.19
CA HIS A 18 1.59 1.35 -0.03
C HIS A 18 0.52 1.80 0.95
N CYS A 19 0.66 3.01 1.51
CA CYS A 19 -0.32 3.63 2.39
C CYS A 19 -0.58 5.07 1.95
N ILE A 20 -1.84 5.39 1.70
CA ILE A 20 -2.32 6.72 1.34
C ILE A 20 -3.23 7.21 2.47
N VAL A 21 -2.95 8.39 2.99
CA VAL A 21 -3.75 9.03 4.04
C VAL A 21 -4.09 10.44 3.60
N GLY A 22 -5.37 10.80 3.65
CA GLY A 22 -5.82 12.14 3.28
C GLY A 22 -7.27 12.40 3.68
N SER A 23 -7.65 13.66 3.77
CA SER A 23 -9.02 14.09 4.07
C SER A 23 -9.99 13.88 2.91
N SER A 24 -9.48 13.73 1.69
CA SER A 24 -10.23 13.31 0.49
C SER A 24 -9.25 12.81 -0.57
N PHE A 25 -9.53 11.65 -1.17
CA PHE A 25 -8.80 11.13 -2.33
C PHE A 25 -9.65 10.14 -3.14
N GLY A 26 -9.34 10.01 -4.44
CA GLY A 26 -9.82 8.92 -5.30
C GLY A 26 -8.64 8.05 -5.73
N SER A 27 -8.81 6.72 -5.75
CA SER A 27 -7.74 5.78 -6.10
C SER A 27 -8.23 4.71 -7.07
N PHE A 28 -7.44 4.43 -8.11
CA PHE A 28 -7.64 3.27 -9.00
C PHE A 28 -6.36 2.43 -8.98
N VAL A 29 -6.37 1.32 -8.24
CA VAL A 29 -5.16 0.54 -7.95
C VAL A 29 -5.35 -0.95 -8.27
N THR A 30 -4.38 -1.51 -8.99
CA THR A 30 -4.25 -2.96 -9.20
C THR A 30 -3.50 -3.55 -8.02
N HIS A 31 -4.21 -4.23 -7.13
CA HIS A 31 -3.67 -4.79 -5.88
C HIS A 31 -3.68 -6.31 -5.90
N SER A 32 -2.83 -6.92 -5.07
CA SER A 32 -2.88 -8.37 -4.87
C SER A 32 -4.14 -8.76 -4.09
N THR A 33 -4.77 -9.88 -4.47
CA THR A 33 -5.96 -10.41 -3.79
C THR A 33 -5.72 -10.50 -2.28
N SER A 34 -6.70 -10.04 -1.49
CA SER A 34 -6.68 -10.00 -0.02
C SER A 34 -5.62 -9.10 0.63
N CYS A 35 -4.90 -8.28 -0.15
CA CYS A 35 -3.93 -7.31 0.36
C CYS A 35 -4.39 -5.87 0.11
N PHE A 36 -5.62 -5.56 0.50
CA PHE A 36 -6.27 -4.26 0.36
C PHE A 36 -7.09 -3.96 1.62
N LEU A 37 -6.91 -2.78 2.19
CA LEU A 37 -7.62 -2.29 3.35
C LEU A 37 -7.95 -0.80 3.16
N TYR A 38 -9.23 -0.46 3.26
CA TYR A 38 -9.70 0.92 3.18
C TYR A 38 -10.60 1.21 4.37
N PHE A 39 -10.27 2.26 5.12
CA PHE A 39 -11.04 2.69 6.28
C PHE A 39 -10.88 4.19 6.54
N SER A 40 -11.81 4.75 7.31
CA SER A 40 -11.76 6.14 7.74
C SER A 40 -11.51 6.23 9.25
N MET A 41 -10.68 7.18 9.66
CA MET A 41 -10.52 7.58 11.04
C MET A 41 -10.85 9.07 11.15
N GLU A 42 -11.99 9.37 11.78
CA GLU A 42 -12.56 10.71 11.88
C GLU A 42 -12.75 11.39 10.52
N LYS A 43 -11.89 12.34 10.17
CA LYS A 43 -11.92 13.11 8.90
C LYS A 43 -10.84 12.67 7.92
N LEU A 44 -10.11 11.60 8.23
CA LEU A 44 -9.07 11.06 7.38
C LEU A 44 -9.52 9.73 6.81
N TYR A 45 -9.32 9.57 5.50
CA TYR A 45 -9.40 8.29 4.83
C TYR A 45 -7.99 7.69 4.78
N ILE A 46 -7.92 6.38 4.96
CA ILE A 46 -6.69 5.61 4.97
C ILE A 46 -6.90 4.44 4.02
N LEU A 47 -6.01 4.34 3.04
CA LEU A 47 -5.96 3.26 2.07
C LEU A 47 -4.61 2.57 2.16
N VAL A 48 -4.62 1.27 2.42
CA VAL A 48 -3.42 0.43 2.46
C VAL A 48 -3.58 -0.69 1.43
N PHE A 49 -2.60 -0.88 0.56
CA PHE A 49 -2.64 -1.95 -0.43
C PHE A 49 -1.24 -2.45 -0.78
N LYS A 50 -1.15 -3.73 -1.18
CA LYS A 50 0.08 -4.34 -1.67
C LYS A 50 0.04 -4.45 -3.19
N THR A 51 1.09 -3.97 -3.85
CA THR A 51 1.27 -4.18 -5.29
C THR A 51 2.09 -5.44 -5.54
N LYS A 52 1.86 -6.11 -6.68
CA LYS A 52 2.77 -7.14 -7.15
C LYS A 52 4.02 -6.45 -7.66
N VAL A 53 5.16 -6.67 -7.02
CA VAL A 53 6.46 -6.24 -7.54
C VAL A 53 6.73 -7.07 -8.80
N GLN A 54 6.42 -6.52 -9.97
CA GLN A 54 6.96 -7.03 -11.21
C GLN A 54 8.41 -6.57 -11.24
N ILE A 55 9.35 -7.46 -10.88
CA ILE A 55 10.74 -7.25 -11.26
C ILE A 55 10.73 -7.26 -12.77
N GLN A 56 10.82 -6.08 -13.39
CA GLN A 56 11.20 -5.97 -14.79
C GLN A 56 12.59 -6.60 -14.85
N LYS A 57 12.66 -7.89 -15.20
CA LYS A 57 13.94 -8.49 -15.58
C LYS A 57 14.40 -7.63 -16.75
N ALA A 58 15.46 -6.83 -16.53
CA ALA A 58 16.20 -6.27 -17.62
C ALA A 58 16.56 -7.48 -18.50
N ALA A 59 16.10 -7.45 -19.75
CA ALA A 59 16.46 -8.47 -20.71
C ALA A 59 18.00 -8.46 -20.81
N ASP A 60 18.61 -9.61 -20.55
CA ASP A 60 20.02 -9.87 -20.86
C ASP A 60 20.25 -9.79 -22.38
#